data_AF-A0A8J8PSF0-F1
#
_entry.id   AF-A0A8J8PSF0-F1
#
_cell.length_a   1.000
_cell.length_b   1.000
_cell.length_c   1.000
_cell.angle_alpha   90.00
_cell.angle_beta   90.00
_cell.angle_gamma   90.00
#
_symmetry.space_group_name_H-M   'P 1'
#
loop_
_entity.id
_entity.type
_entity.pdbx_description
1 polymer ?
#
loop_
_entity_poly.entity_id
_entity_poly.type
_entity_poly.pdbx_seq_one_letter_code
_entity_poly.pdbx_strand_id
1 'polypeptide(L)'
;MVKEIYKERVKVLTEIWGLITASWDSITRDDLVEILKNAYIKRNIKPFRGFNANNLYEKELVSLYVIGKHGLGLFDENKNIFDKLLDKEEKYEYISNLILDGKVREAFDLAESSKDNLAKALRMTFTEVIFSFE
;
A
#
# COMPACT_ATOMS: atom_id res chain seq x y z
N MET A 1 12.71 -9.25 10.18
CA MET A 1 12.18 -10.49 9.56
C MET A 1 10.67 -10.49 9.74
N VAL A 2 9.90 -10.61 8.65
CA VAL A 2 8.43 -10.62 8.69
C VAL A 2 7.94 -11.71 9.65
N LYS A 3 7.00 -11.35 10.54
CA LYS A 3 6.41 -12.30 11.49
C LYS A 3 5.59 -13.38 10.75
N GLU A 4 5.59 -14.61 11.28
CA GLU A 4 4.90 -15.77 10.68
C GLU A 4 3.45 -15.46 10.28
N ILE A 5 2.74 -14.73 11.15
CA ILE A 5 1.33 -14.35 10.97
C ILE A 5 1.05 -13.50 9.72
N TYR A 6 2.08 -12.90 9.11
CA TYR A 6 1.96 -12.07 7.91
C TYR A 6 2.54 -12.73 6.66
N LYS A 7 3.17 -13.90 6.76
CA LYS A 7 3.82 -14.55 5.60
C LYS A 7 2.86 -14.84 4.46
N GLU A 8 1.68 -15.39 4.75
CA GLU A 8 0.68 -15.66 3.72
C GLU A 8 0.22 -14.37 3.02
N ARG A 9 0.13 -13.25 3.74
CA ARG A 9 -0.18 -11.94 3.13
C ARG A 9 0.94 -11.51 2.17
N VAL A 10 2.19 -11.55 2.61
CA VAL A 10 3.35 -11.18 1.79
C VAL A 10 3.42 -12.04 0.53
N LYS A 11 3.20 -13.35 0.66
CA LYS A 11 3.14 -14.28 -0.47
C LYS A 11 2.09 -13.87 -1.49
N VAL A 12 0.87 -13.57 -1.04
CA VAL A 12 -0.22 -13.15 -1.92
C VAL A 12 0.06 -11.83 -2.62
N LEU A 13 0.60 -10.86 -1.90
CA LEU A 13 0.98 -9.57 -2.47
C LEU A 13 2.08 -9.73 -3.53
N THR A 14 3.04 -10.64 -3.29
CA THR A 14 4.08 -10.99 -4.26
C THR A 14 3.49 -11.65 -5.52
N GLU A 15 2.56 -12.58 -5.35
CA GLU A 15 1.84 -13.21 -6.47
C GLU A 15 1.05 -12.19 -7.29
N ILE A 16 0.40 -11.22 -6.62
CA ILE A 16 -0.31 -10.12 -7.29
C ILE A 16 0.66 -9.26 -8.09
N TRP A 17 1.84 -8.92 -7.57
CA TRP A 17 2.86 -8.19 -8.33
C TRP A 17 3.31 -8.94 -9.59
N GLY A 18 3.42 -10.27 -9.53
CA GLY A 18 3.69 -11.09 -10.72
C GLY A 18 2.61 -10.97 -11.80
N LEU A 19 1.35 -10.76 -11.42
CA LEU A 19 0.26 -10.51 -12.36
C LEU A 19 0.30 -9.08 -12.90
N ILE A 20 0.45 -8.08 -12.02
CA ILE A 20 0.43 -6.66 -12.39
C ILE A 20 1.56 -6.33 -13.34
N THR A 21 2.78 -6.80 -13.07
CA THR A 21 3.94 -6.55 -13.94
C THR A 21 3.72 -7.00 -15.38
N ALA A 22 2.89 -8.03 -15.59
CA ALA A 22 2.55 -8.54 -16.92
C ALA A 22 1.37 -7.82 -17.61
N SER A 23 0.52 -7.09 -16.88
CA SER A 23 -0.77 -6.56 -17.40
C SER A 23 -1.12 -5.15 -16.94
N TRP A 24 -0.16 -4.39 -16.39
CA TRP A 24 -0.42 -3.10 -15.75
C TRP A 24 -0.98 -2.05 -16.72
N ASP A 25 -0.65 -2.14 -18.00
CA ASP A 25 -1.05 -1.24 -19.07
C ASP A 25 -2.54 -1.37 -19.40
N SER A 26 -3.12 -2.57 -19.26
CA SER A 26 -4.52 -2.85 -19.57
C SER A 26 -5.48 -2.73 -18.38
N ILE A 27 -4.99 -2.59 -17.15
CA ILE A 27 -5.83 -2.52 -15.95
C ILE A 27 -5.92 -1.12 -15.37
N THR A 28 -7.01 -0.87 -14.64
CA THR A 28 -7.23 0.34 -13.84
C THR A 28 -6.94 0.11 -12.36
N ARG A 29 -6.98 1.18 -11.56
CA ARG A 29 -6.89 1.08 -10.10
C ARG A 29 -8.05 0.27 -9.50
N ASP A 30 -9.27 0.44 -10.02
CA ASP A 30 -10.43 -0.31 -9.52
C ASP A 30 -10.27 -1.81 -9.82
N ASP A 31 -9.73 -2.17 -10.99
CA ASP A 31 -9.38 -3.55 -11.31
C ASP A 31 -8.33 -4.09 -10.34
N LEU A 32 -7.32 -3.29 -10.00
CA LEU A 32 -6.30 -3.65 -9.02
C LEU A 32 -6.90 -3.94 -7.63
N VAL A 33 -7.85 -3.12 -7.18
CA VAL A 33 -8.58 -3.33 -5.93
C VAL A 33 -9.35 -4.66 -5.96
N GLU A 34 -10.04 -4.96 -7.06
CA GLU A 34 -10.78 -6.22 -7.20
C GLU A 34 -9.84 -7.44 -7.28
N ILE A 35 -8.69 -7.33 -7.96
CA ILE A 35 -7.64 -8.37 -7.97
C ILE A 35 -7.18 -8.67 -6.55
N LEU A 36 -6.83 -7.63 -5.78
CA LEU A 36 -6.39 -7.76 -4.38
C LEU A 36 -7.48 -8.41 -3.52
N LYS A 37 -8.71 -7.90 -3.61
CA LYS A 37 -9.86 -8.40 -2.87
C LYS A 37 -10.13 -9.87 -3.14
N ASN A 38 -10.18 -10.28 -4.41
CA ASN A 38 -10.41 -11.66 -4.79
C ASN A 38 -9.29 -12.58 -4.30
N ALA A 39 -8.03 -12.14 -4.39
CA ALA A 39 -6.88 -12.91 -3.91
C ALA A 39 -6.90 -13.10 -2.38
N TYR A 40 -7.33 -12.08 -1.63
CA TYR A 40 -7.47 -12.11 -0.18
C TYR A 40 -8.64 -13.01 0.26
N ILE A 41 -9.82 -12.87 -0.37
CA ILE A 41 -11.00 -13.70 -0.07
C ILE A 41 -10.69 -15.18 -0.30
N LYS A 42 -10.08 -15.51 -1.44
CA LYS A 42 -9.70 -16.89 -1.79
C LYS A 42 -8.81 -17.56 -0.75
N ARG A 43 -8.01 -16.78 -0.01
CA ARG A 43 -7.05 -17.26 1.00
C ARG A 43 -7.45 -16.93 2.43
N ASN A 44 -8.68 -16.46 2.65
CA ASN A 44 -9.21 -16.07 3.95
C ASN A 44 -8.33 -15.02 4.68
N ILE A 45 -7.70 -14.13 3.92
CA ILE A 45 -6.88 -13.02 4.45
C ILE A 45 -7.78 -11.80 4.64
N LYS A 46 -7.73 -11.21 5.84
CA LYS A 46 -8.46 -9.97 6.13
C LYS A 46 -7.55 -8.75 5.92
N PRO A 47 -8.01 -7.68 5.25
CA PRO A 47 -7.30 -6.41 5.21
C PRO A 47 -6.99 -5.85 6.60
N PHE A 48 -5.95 -5.03 6.71
CA PHE A 48 -5.69 -4.27 7.93
C PHE A 48 -6.82 -3.29 8.20
N ARG A 49 -7.44 -3.42 9.38
CA ARG A 49 -8.57 -2.60 9.79
C ARG A 49 -8.07 -1.41 10.60
N GLY A 50 -8.53 -0.22 10.22
CA GLY A 50 -8.48 0.96 11.09
C GLY A 50 -9.81 1.16 11.79
N PHE A 51 -10.03 2.39 12.28
CA PHE A 51 -11.29 2.77 12.93
C PHE A 51 -12.52 2.69 12.01
N ASN A 52 -12.35 2.96 10.71
CA ASN A 52 -13.43 2.91 9.71
C ASN A 52 -13.22 1.75 8.71
N ALA A 53 -14.28 0.95 8.51
CA ALA A 53 -14.33 -0.21 7.62
C ALA A 53 -14.71 0.11 6.16
N ASN A 54 -14.92 1.38 5.80
CA ASN A 54 -15.18 1.76 4.42
C ASN A 54 -13.90 1.64 3.57
N ASN A 55 -14.06 1.15 2.34
CA ASN A 55 -12.99 1.02 1.34
C ASN A 55 -11.76 0.27 1.87
N LEU A 56 -11.98 -0.85 2.57
CA LEU A 56 -10.90 -1.64 3.20
C LEU A 56 -9.85 -2.12 2.21
N TYR A 57 -10.27 -2.61 1.03
CA TYR A 57 -9.34 -3.13 0.03
C TYR A 57 -8.58 -2.03 -0.71
N GLU A 58 -9.21 -0.88 -0.98
CA GLU A 58 -8.51 0.31 -1.47
C GLU A 58 -7.40 0.74 -0.49
N LYS A 59 -7.69 0.74 0.81
CA LYS A 59 -6.72 1.06 1.86
C LYS A 59 -5.62 0.00 2.01
N GLU A 60 -5.89 -1.24 1.58
CA GLU A 60 -4.94 -2.34 1.61
C GLU A 60 -3.93 -2.28 0.46
N LEU A 61 -4.15 -1.42 -0.54
CA LEU A 61 -3.13 -1.14 -1.57
C LEU A 61 -1.84 -0.57 -0.99
N VAL A 62 -1.89 0.05 0.20
CA VAL A 62 -0.70 0.41 0.98
C VAL A 62 0.20 -0.82 1.21
N SER A 63 -0.37 -1.97 1.57
CA SER A 63 0.40 -3.22 1.74
C SER A 63 1.01 -3.68 0.43
N LEU A 64 0.28 -3.55 -0.68
CA LEU A 64 0.78 -3.91 -1.99
C LEU A 64 1.95 -3.00 -2.41
N TYR A 65 1.81 -1.69 -2.21
CA TYR A 65 2.84 -0.70 -2.46
C TYR A 65 4.13 -1.02 -1.69
N VAL A 66 4.03 -1.20 -0.37
CA VAL A 66 5.18 -1.52 0.50
C VAL A 66 5.90 -2.79 0.03
N ILE A 67 5.16 -3.85 -0.30
CA ILE A 67 5.78 -5.09 -0.80
C ILE A 67 6.44 -4.88 -2.16
N GLY A 68 5.84 -4.12 -3.07
CA GLY A 68 6.41 -3.86 -4.38
C GLY A 68 7.69 -3.04 -4.31
N LYS A 69 7.65 -1.95 -3.55
CA LYS A 69 8.78 -1.03 -3.41
C LYS A 69 9.88 -1.61 -2.54
N HIS A 70 9.59 -1.89 -1.28
CA HIS A 70 10.60 -2.26 -0.28
C HIS A 70 10.90 -3.76 -0.27
N GLY A 71 9.88 -4.60 -0.52
CA GLY A 71 10.03 -6.05 -0.51
C GLY A 71 10.65 -6.63 -1.77
N LEU A 72 10.25 -6.12 -2.94
CA LEU A 72 10.65 -6.63 -4.25
C LEU A 72 11.60 -5.70 -5.01
N GLY A 73 11.81 -4.46 -4.54
CA GLY A 73 12.72 -3.51 -5.19
C GLY A 73 12.25 -3.01 -6.56
N LEU A 74 10.95 -3.07 -6.86
CA LEU A 74 10.42 -2.81 -8.21
C LEU A 74 10.27 -1.32 -8.54
N PHE A 75 10.43 -0.41 -7.57
CA PHE A 75 10.02 0.98 -7.71
C PHE A 75 10.72 1.71 -8.86
N ASP A 76 12.05 1.56 -8.97
CA ASP A 76 12.84 2.28 -9.97
C ASP A 76 12.63 1.72 -11.38
N GLU A 77 12.65 0.38 -11.54
CA GLU A 77 12.52 -0.30 -12.84
C GLU A 77 11.08 -0.31 -13.36
N ASN A 78 10.09 -0.30 -12.47
CA ASN A 78 8.67 -0.37 -12.81
C ASN A 78 7.90 0.91 -12.44
N LYS A 79 8.57 2.07 -12.42
CA LYS A 79 7.97 3.35 -11.98
C LYS A 79 6.61 3.66 -12.60
N ASN A 80 6.46 3.39 -13.90
CA ASN A 80 5.19 3.59 -14.62
C ASN A 80 3.99 2.83 -14.02
N ILE A 81 4.22 1.66 -13.41
CA ILE A 81 3.19 0.88 -12.73
C ILE A 81 2.73 1.62 -11.47
N PHE A 82 3.68 2.14 -10.70
CA PHE A 82 3.40 2.90 -9.49
C PHE A 82 2.68 4.21 -9.82
N ASP A 83 3.16 4.98 -10.80
CA ASP A 83 2.53 6.23 -11.24
C ASP A 83 1.09 6.02 -11.74
N LYS A 84 0.81 4.88 -12.37
CA LYS A 84 -0.53 4.60 -12.93
C LYS A 84 -1.50 4.05 -11.88
N LEU A 85 -1.04 3.11 -11.05
CA LEU A 85 -1.92 2.29 -10.21
C LEU A 85 -1.83 2.62 -8.72
N LEU A 86 -0.72 3.21 -8.26
CA LEU A 86 -0.37 3.41 -6.85
C LEU A 86 0.14 4.84 -6.56
N ASP A 87 -0.25 5.82 -7.37
CA ASP A 87 0.10 7.25 -7.24
C ASP A 87 -0.26 7.81 -5.86
N LYS A 88 -1.43 7.41 -5.33
CA LYS A 88 -1.87 7.81 -3.99
C LYS A 88 -0.95 7.27 -2.91
N GLU A 89 -0.48 6.02 -3.05
CA GLU A 89 0.40 5.40 -2.07
C GLU A 89 1.78 6.08 -2.05
N GLU A 90 2.30 6.51 -3.19
CA GLU A 90 3.50 7.36 -3.24
C GLU A 90 3.32 8.67 -2.49
N LYS A 91 2.17 9.34 -2.70
CA LYS A 91 1.83 10.56 -1.95
C LYS A 91 1.74 10.28 -0.44
N TYR A 92 1.16 9.15 -0.04
CA TYR A 92 1.03 8.77 1.36
C TYR A 92 2.37 8.47 2.03
N GLU A 93 3.29 7.83 1.32
CA GLU A 93 4.66 7.61 1.81
C GLU A 93 5.41 8.93 2.00
N TYR A 94 5.31 9.85 1.04
CA TYR A 94 5.94 11.15 1.19
C TYR A 94 5.36 11.93 2.39
N ILE A 95 4.04 11.90 2.59
CA ILE A 95 3.40 12.49 3.77
C ILE A 95 3.88 11.80 5.06
N SER A 96 4.00 10.46 5.09
CA SER A 96 4.46 9.77 6.29
C SER A 96 5.90 10.13 6.65
N ASN A 97 6.79 10.29 5.67
CA ASN A 97 8.16 10.73 5.90
C ASN A 97 8.21 12.14 6.52
N LEU A 98 7.38 13.07 6.04
CA LEU A 98 7.27 14.40 6.66
C LEU A 98 6.78 14.33 8.12
N ILE A 99 5.87 13.40 8.44
CA ILE A 99 5.40 13.21 9.83
C ILE A 99 6.54 12.69 10.70
N LEU A 100 7.30 11.70 10.23
CA LEU A 100 8.45 11.13 10.94
C LEU A 100 9.57 12.14 11.15
N ASP A 101 9.77 13.05 10.21
CA ASP A 101 10.71 14.17 10.29
C ASP A 101 10.23 15.31 11.23
N GLY A 102 9.04 15.19 11.83
CA GLY A 102 8.46 16.21 12.70
C GLY A 102 7.84 17.40 11.96
N LYS A 103 7.77 17.36 10.62
CA LYS A 103 7.17 18.41 9.76
C LYS A 103 5.64 18.24 9.65
N VAL A 104 4.97 18.12 10.80
CA VAL A 104 3.54 17.74 10.88
C VAL A 104 2.61 18.72 10.16
N ARG A 105 2.93 20.03 10.18
CA ARG A 105 2.11 21.04 9.50
C ARG A 105 2.17 20.89 7.98
N GLU A 106 3.37 20.72 7.43
CA GLU A 106 3.58 20.48 6.00
C GLU A 106 2.90 19.18 5.55
N ALA A 107 3.02 18.12 6.36
CA ALA A 107 2.32 16.86 6.12
C ALA A 107 0.79 17.03 6.08
N PHE A 108 0.22 17.85 6.98
CA PHE A 108 -1.22 18.11 7.01
C PHE A 108 -1.70 18.93 5.82
N ASP A 109 -0.93 19.94 5.42
CA ASP A 109 -1.24 20.76 4.25
C ASP A 109 -1.22 19.90 2.96
N LEU A 110 -0.21 19.04 2.81
CA LEU A 110 -0.10 18.12 1.66
C LEU A 110 -1.15 17.00 1.68
N ALA A 111 -1.61 16.61 2.87
CA ALA A 111 -2.76 15.75 3.05
C ALA A 111 -4.10 16.46 2.76
N GLU A 112 -4.08 17.68 2.19
CA GLU A 112 -5.24 18.50 1.84
C GLU A 112 -6.10 18.83 3.08
N SER A 113 -5.45 19.03 4.23
CA SER A 113 -6.12 19.20 5.52
C SER A 113 -7.11 18.07 5.87
N SER A 114 -6.93 16.88 5.29
CA SER A 114 -7.80 15.72 5.50
C SER A 114 -7.23 14.75 6.52
N LYS A 115 -7.98 14.54 7.62
CA LYS A 115 -7.65 13.52 8.63
C LYS A 115 -7.65 12.10 8.05
N ASP A 116 -8.46 11.83 7.04
CA ASP A 116 -8.48 10.51 6.38
C ASP A 116 -7.21 10.26 5.56
N ASN A 117 -6.71 11.28 4.85
CA ASN A 117 -5.44 11.19 4.13
C ASN A 117 -4.25 11.03 5.09
N LEU A 118 -4.23 11.77 6.21
CA LEU A 118 -3.23 11.55 7.27
C LEU A 118 -3.30 10.12 7.83
N ALA A 119 -4.49 9.58 8.08
CA ALA A 119 -4.64 8.22 8.57
C ALA A 119 -4.14 7.17 7.56
N LYS A 120 -4.25 7.43 6.25
CA LYS A 120 -3.68 6.57 5.20
C LYS A 120 -2.15 6.69 5.13
N ALA A 121 -1.58 7.89 5.31
CA ALA A 121 -0.14 8.07 5.45
C ALA A 121 0.41 7.33 6.68
N LEU A 122 -0.23 7.45 7.85
CA LEU A 122 0.16 6.68 9.04
C LEU A 122 0.01 5.16 8.85
N ARG A 123 -0.93 4.72 8.00
CA ARG A 123 -1.02 3.29 7.60
C ARG A 123 0.23 2.86 6.83
N MET A 124 0.87 3.73 6.04
CA MET A 124 2.13 3.42 5.35
C MET A 124 3.19 2.98 6.35
N THR A 125 3.51 3.86 7.31
CA THR A 125 4.49 3.57 8.37
C THR A 125 4.12 2.33 9.19
N PHE A 126 2.85 2.19 9.55
CA PHE A 126 2.38 0.98 10.25
C PHE A 126 2.68 -0.29 9.45
N THR A 127 2.39 -0.29 8.15
CA THR A 127 2.58 -1.44 7.28
C THR A 127 4.06 -1.76 7.07
N GLU A 128 4.92 -0.75 6.90
CA GLU A 128 6.38 -0.91 6.81
C GLU A 128 6.94 -1.61 8.05
N VAL A 129 6.54 -1.15 9.24
CA VAL A 129 6.94 -1.77 10.52
C VAL A 129 6.42 -3.21 10.64
N ILE A 130 5.16 -3.44 10.27
CA ILE A 130 4.55 -4.78 10.34
C ILE A 130 5.27 -5.78 9.42
N PHE A 131 5.74 -5.33 8.26
CA PHE A 131 6.55 -6.14 7.34
C PHE A 131 8.05 -6.06 7.62
N SER A 132 8.48 -5.36 8.69
CA SER A 132 9.87 -5.24 9.11
C SER A 132 10.79 -4.58 8.09
N PHE A 133 10.28 -3.56 7.39
CA PHE A 133 11.10 -2.67 6.55
C PHE A 133 11.59 -1.44 7.31
N GLU A 134 10.96 -1.12 8.45
CA GLU A 134 11.43 -0.19 9.49
C GLU A 134 11.24 -0.80 10.89
#